data_AF-A0A6B2CLT1-F1
#
_entry.id   AF-A0A6B2CLT1-F1
#
_cell.length_a   1.000
_cell.length_b   1.000
_cell.length_c   1.000
_cell.angle_alpha   90.00
_cell.angle_beta   90.00
_cell.angle_gamma   90.00
#
_symmetry.space_group_name_H-M   'P 1'
#
loop_
_entity.id
_entity.type
_entity.pdbx_description
1 polymer ?
#
loop_
_entity_poly.entity_id
_entity_poly.type
_entity_poly.pdbx_seq_one_letter_code
_entity_poly.pdbx_strand_id
1 'polypeptide(L)'
;MRTLTLTTIIIAIALFIKLPLALGVNAVGISDNGTMILNGRVLNYSYSAQGVMGVLTLYNASFTSVGFVGGNVASIQLNAVVTNGRYYYWVQDIAHLEPLTGSSLMVWFWDDLWNVSYPQAPLMLNYVRGSRVYPSNQQYAYYYRHVEPSVMVVKPPITVGCMVTVSLTPMGYINISYYYMLNATGIDTGWVRYDSVIVMDESTEAYITVGGFNPGGLSNDIEWVVAGYTAAAQLYVYYWNATATLMYEHDGHWYVPPSAQTRSFDTGESVNGVYGIREIYNELRGFVVQINGTVNNTYLWVPRAIASYSNGFLIIQPTPSGGKWITTIINPRGVAHRLSGSALRVKVNGTGRYIINVTLYAGNMSIVTYSYVVLVKGVEPWLQTTLLLIPLAAAVVLLVKLLGVRHRQGL
;
A
#
# COMPACT_ATOMS: atom_id res chain seq x y z
N MET A 1 -42.18 13.36 -42.09
CA MET A 1 -41.13 14.12 -41.38
C MET A 1 -41.78 14.87 -40.23
N ARG A 2 -41.70 14.33 -39.01
CA ARG A 2 -42.23 15.00 -37.82
C ARG A 2 -41.17 15.96 -37.30
N THR A 3 -41.54 17.24 -37.25
CA THR A 3 -40.79 18.36 -36.71
C THR A 3 -40.49 18.10 -35.23
N LEU A 4 -39.24 17.74 -34.92
CA LEU A 4 -38.71 17.82 -33.56
C LEU A 4 -38.66 19.31 -33.19
N THR A 5 -39.51 19.71 -32.24
CA THR A 5 -39.55 21.08 -31.74
C THR A 5 -38.26 21.40 -30.98
N LEU A 6 -37.74 22.60 -31.20
CA LEU A 6 -36.49 23.13 -30.63
C LEU A 6 -36.38 22.92 -29.11
N THR A 7 -37.51 22.81 -28.41
CA THR A 7 -37.64 22.56 -26.98
C THR A 7 -37.12 21.18 -26.55
N THR A 8 -37.26 20.13 -27.37
CA THR A 8 -36.75 18.79 -27.06
C THR A 8 -35.22 18.72 -27.17
N ILE A 9 -34.65 19.51 -28.07
CA ILE A 9 -33.19 19.65 -28.24
C ILE A 9 -32.59 20.43 -27.07
N ILE A 10 -33.27 21.46 -26.56
CA ILE A 10 -32.80 22.23 -25.40
C ILE A 10 -32.90 21.42 -24.09
N ILE A 11 -33.90 20.55 -23.93
CA ILE A 11 -33.97 19.64 -22.77
C ILE A 11 -32.87 18.57 -22.85
N ALA A 12 -32.57 18.02 -24.03
CA ALA A 12 -31.45 17.10 -24.21
C ALA A 12 -30.10 17.79 -23.93
N ILE A 13 -29.90 19.02 -24.40
CA ILE A 13 -28.68 19.80 -24.16
C ILE A 13 -28.57 20.22 -22.68
N ALA A 14 -29.67 20.55 -21.99
CA ALA A 14 -29.68 20.85 -20.56
C ALA A 14 -29.45 19.60 -19.68
N LEU A 15 -29.86 18.40 -20.13
CA LEU A 15 -29.50 17.12 -19.50
C LEU A 15 -28.02 16.77 -19.72
N PHE A 16 -27.42 17.18 -20.83
CA PHE A 16 -25.97 17.04 -21.05
C PHE A 16 -25.13 18.12 -20.35
N ILE A 17 -25.69 19.29 -20.05
CA ILE A 17 -24.99 20.42 -19.37
C ILE A 17 -25.11 20.37 -17.83
N LYS A 18 -25.88 19.42 -17.28
CA LYS A 18 -25.89 19.09 -15.83
C LYS A 18 -25.29 17.72 -15.50
N LEU A 19 -24.47 17.14 -16.38
CA LEU A 19 -23.40 16.29 -15.89
C LEU A 19 -22.41 17.22 -15.22
N PRO A 20 -22.21 17.18 -13.88
CA PRO A 20 -21.01 17.79 -13.35
C PRO A 20 -19.86 17.20 -14.16
N LEU A 21 -19.10 18.08 -14.83
CA LEU A 21 -17.74 17.77 -15.28
C LEU A 21 -17.16 16.80 -14.26
N ALA A 22 -16.76 15.60 -14.71
CA ALA A 22 -16.28 14.51 -13.88
C ALA A 22 -15.11 14.98 -12.99
N LEU A 23 -15.44 15.62 -11.88
CA LEU A 23 -14.55 15.98 -10.80
C LEU A 23 -14.39 14.72 -9.96
N GLY A 24 -13.46 13.86 -10.38
CA GLY A 24 -12.85 12.83 -9.53
C GLY A 24 -13.80 11.97 -8.71
N VAL A 25 -14.73 11.28 -9.37
CA VAL A 25 -15.70 10.39 -8.71
C VAL A 25 -15.18 8.95 -8.76
N ASN A 26 -14.11 8.67 -8.03
CA ASN A 26 -13.52 7.33 -7.94
C ASN A 26 -13.64 6.80 -6.50
N ALA A 27 -13.48 5.49 -6.32
CA ALA A 27 -13.10 4.95 -5.03
C ALA A 27 -11.76 5.57 -4.57
N VAL A 28 -11.59 5.74 -3.26
CA VAL A 28 -10.44 6.44 -2.67
C VAL A 28 -9.66 5.49 -1.77
N GLY A 29 -8.36 5.41 -1.99
CA GLY A 29 -7.49 4.52 -1.23
C GLY A 29 -6.14 4.37 -1.89
N ILE A 30 -5.40 3.35 -1.45
CA ILE A 30 -4.05 3.08 -1.92
C ILE A 30 -4.13 2.19 -3.16
N SER A 31 -3.76 2.70 -4.34
CA SER A 31 -3.73 1.89 -5.57
C SER A 31 -2.38 1.96 -6.28
N ASP A 32 -1.90 0.83 -6.80
CA ASP A 32 -0.71 0.71 -7.63
C ASP A 32 -1.04 0.02 -8.95
N ASN A 33 -0.94 0.77 -10.06
CA ASN A 33 -1.13 0.27 -11.42
C ASN A 33 0.18 0.13 -12.21
N GLY A 34 1.33 0.15 -11.54
CA GLY A 34 2.63 0.12 -12.20
C GLY A 34 3.03 1.44 -12.85
N THR A 35 2.48 2.57 -12.40
CA THR A 35 2.92 3.90 -12.84
C THR A 35 3.40 4.74 -11.66
N MET A 36 4.40 5.59 -11.89
CA MET A 36 4.91 6.52 -10.87
C MET A 36 5.40 7.83 -11.46
N ILE A 37 5.41 8.89 -10.64
CA ILE A 37 6.12 10.14 -10.98
C ILE A 37 7.49 10.13 -10.33
N LEU A 38 8.53 10.24 -11.15
CA LEU A 38 9.91 10.40 -10.71
C LEU A 38 10.53 11.59 -11.45
N ASN A 39 11.02 12.59 -10.69
CA ASN A 39 11.63 13.81 -11.24
C ASN A 39 10.75 14.52 -12.30
N GLY A 40 9.44 14.56 -12.07
CA GLY A 40 8.47 15.19 -12.99
C GLY A 40 8.16 14.38 -14.26
N ARG A 41 8.65 13.15 -14.38
CA ARG A 41 8.35 12.23 -15.50
C ARG A 41 7.55 11.04 -15.01
N VAL A 42 6.65 10.55 -15.86
CA VAL A 42 5.95 9.28 -15.64
C VAL A 42 6.88 8.14 -16.00
N LEU A 43 7.04 7.20 -15.08
CA LEU A 43 7.75 5.93 -15.28
C LEU A 43 6.75 4.79 -15.13
N ASN A 44 6.81 3.84 -16.05
CA ASN A 44 5.99 2.63 -16.01
C ASN A 44 6.86 1.45 -15.57
N TYR A 45 6.29 0.56 -14.77
CA TYR A 45 6.89 -0.67 -14.31
C TYR A 45 5.85 -1.78 -14.24
N SER A 46 6.31 -3.01 -14.09
CA SER A 46 5.44 -4.16 -13.87
C SER A 46 6.09 -5.15 -12.94
N TYR A 47 5.28 -5.90 -12.22
CA TYR A 47 5.73 -6.97 -11.35
C TYR A 47 4.63 -8.00 -11.14
N SER A 48 5.04 -9.18 -10.68
CA SER A 48 4.16 -10.23 -10.21
C SER A 48 4.27 -10.40 -8.70
N ALA A 49 3.19 -10.89 -8.09
CA ALA A 49 3.08 -11.19 -6.67
C ALA A 49 2.30 -12.50 -6.47
N GLN A 50 2.50 -13.20 -5.35
CA GLN A 50 1.69 -14.38 -5.01
C GLN A 50 0.59 -14.07 -3.98
N GLY A 51 0.60 -12.85 -3.41
CA GLY A 51 -0.48 -12.36 -2.58
C GLY A 51 -0.56 -10.83 -2.55
N VAL A 52 -1.71 -10.33 -2.12
CA VAL A 52 -1.96 -8.92 -1.87
C VAL A 52 -2.82 -8.81 -0.61
N MET A 53 -2.56 -7.83 0.25
CA MET A 53 -3.38 -7.57 1.43
C MET A 53 -3.55 -6.09 1.69
N GLY A 54 -4.75 -5.74 2.14
CA GLY A 54 -5.10 -4.43 2.64
C GLY A 54 -5.49 -4.51 4.11
N VAL A 55 -5.02 -3.56 4.91
CA VAL A 55 -5.42 -3.42 6.31
C VAL A 55 -5.84 -1.99 6.56
N LEU A 56 -7.00 -1.79 7.18
CA LEU A 56 -7.53 -0.50 7.57
C LEU A 56 -7.94 -0.51 9.04
N THR A 57 -7.39 0.41 9.84
CA THR A 57 -7.85 0.67 11.21
C THR A 57 -8.72 1.92 11.23
N LEU A 58 -10.01 1.76 11.49
CA LEU A 58 -11.01 2.81 11.58
C LEU A 58 -11.18 3.22 13.04
N TYR A 59 -10.80 4.45 13.38
CA TYR A 59 -10.96 4.98 14.73
C TYR A 59 -12.37 5.51 14.99
N ASN A 60 -13.00 6.07 13.95
CA ASN A 60 -14.39 6.52 13.94
C ASN A 60 -14.82 6.90 12.52
N ALA A 61 -16.12 6.90 12.28
CA ALA A 61 -16.71 7.32 11.00
C ALA A 61 -18.17 7.76 11.16
N SER A 62 -18.61 8.59 10.23
CA SER A 62 -20.01 8.92 9.96
C SER A 62 -20.15 9.16 8.46
N PHE A 63 -21.01 8.38 7.82
CA PHE A 63 -21.20 8.41 6.38
C PHE A 63 -22.63 8.04 6.00
N THR A 64 -22.98 8.40 4.77
CA THR A 64 -24.14 7.85 4.05
C THR A 64 -23.72 7.32 2.70
N SER A 65 -24.34 6.25 2.20
CA SER A 65 -24.14 5.76 0.83
C SER A 65 -25.41 5.96 0.01
N VAL A 66 -25.25 6.39 -1.24
CA VAL A 66 -26.33 6.57 -2.21
C VAL A 66 -26.03 5.73 -3.44
N GLY A 67 -26.91 4.79 -3.76
CA GLY A 67 -26.75 3.88 -4.91
C GLY A 67 -28.08 3.37 -5.45
N PHE A 68 -28.03 2.66 -6.58
CA PHE A 68 -29.22 2.11 -7.24
C PHE A 68 -29.87 0.97 -6.44
N VAL A 69 -29.07 0.24 -5.67
CA VAL A 69 -29.52 -0.84 -4.78
C VAL A 69 -29.17 -0.43 -3.35
N GLY A 70 -30.18 -0.46 -2.48
CA GLY A 70 -30.16 0.26 -1.20
C GLY A 70 -29.21 -0.29 -0.14
N GLY A 71 -28.89 0.58 0.82
CA GLY A 71 -28.11 0.29 2.01
C GLY A 71 -27.19 1.46 2.35
N ASN A 72 -27.17 1.91 3.61
CA ASN A 72 -26.17 2.87 4.04
C ASN A 72 -24.87 2.12 4.37
N VAL A 73 -24.13 1.70 3.35
CA VAL A 73 -22.96 0.83 3.53
C VAL A 73 -21.74 1.45 2.86
N ALA A 74 -20.62 1.48 3.58
CA ALA A 74 -19.30 1.74 3.01
C ALA A 74 -18.65 0.40 2.65
N SER A 75 -18.01 0.34 1.48
CA SER A 75 -17.26 -0.83 1.04
C SER A 75 -15.77 -0.51 1.04
N ILE A 76 -14.98 -1.35 1.71
CA ILE A 76 -13.52 -1.30 1.73
C ILE A 76 -13.03 -2.51 0.93
N GLN A 77 -12.48 -2.25 -0.23
CA GLN A 77 -12.30 -3.22 -1.31
C GLN A 77 -10.81 -3.44 -1.55
N LEU A 78 -10.37 -4.69 -1.45
CA LEU A 78 -9.09 -5.15 -1.95
C LEU A 78 -9.28 -5.69 -3.36
N ASN A 79 -8.77 -4.98 -4.35
CA ASN A 79 -8.88 -5.36 -5.75
C ASN A 79 -7.53 -5.82 -6.28
N ALA A 80 -7.53 -6.81 -7.17
CA ALA A 80 -6.33 -7.21 -7.90
C ALA A 80 -6.66 -7.89 -9.22
N VAL A 81 -5.65 -7.99 -10.09
CA VAL A 81 -5.72 -8.81 -11.30
C VAL A 81 -4.88 -10.08 -11.13
N VAL A 82 -5.53 -11.24 -11.19
CA VAL A 82 -4.91 -12.57 -11.20
C VAL A 82 -4.80 -13.08 -12.63
N THR A 83 -3.68 -13.71 -12.97
CA THR A 83 -3.47 -14.29 -14.30
C THR A 83 -2.60 -15.53 -14.27
N ASN A 84 -2.74 -16.33 -15.31
CA ASN A 84 -1.82 -17.41 -15.69
C ASN A 84 -1.05 -17.11 -16.99
N GLY A 85 -0.96 -15.84 -17.39
CA GLY A 85 -0.36 -15.41 -18.65
C GLY A 85 -1.27 -15.56 -19.88
N ARG A 86 -2.39 -16.29 -19.76
CA ARG A 86 -3.38 -16.48 -20.84
C ARG A 86 -4.74 -15.86 -20.52
N TYR A 87 -5.27 -16.14 -19.34
CA TYR A 87 -6.52 -15.61 -18.82
C TYR A 87 -6.25 -14.63 -17.69
N TYR A 88 -7.14 -13.66 -17.57
CA TYR A 88 -7.08 -12.59 -16.57
C TYR A 88 -8.38 -12.56 -15.80
N TYR A 89 -8.26 -12.43 -14.49
CA TYR A 89 -9.37 -12.41 -13.57
C TYR A 89 -9.26 -11.20 -12.64
N TRP A 90 -10.31 -10.40 -12.59
CA TRP A 90 -10.43 -9.35 -11.59
C TRP A 90 -11.00 -9.98 -10.33
N VAL A 91 -10.29 -9.84 -9.22
CA VAL A 91 -10.68 -10.35 -7.90
C VAL A 91 -10.95 -9.19 -6.97
N GLN A 92 -12.01 -9.29 -6.18
CA GLN A 92 -12.26 -8.36 -5.08
C GLN A 92 -12.48 -9.13 -3.79
N ASP A 93 -11.91 -8.64 -2.70
CA ASP A 93 -12.19 -9.08 -1.33
C ASP A 93 -12.63 -7.84 -0.54
N ILE A 94 -13.85 -7.84 -0.01
CA ILE A 94 -14.51 -6.61 0.39
C ILE A 94 -15.04 -6.73 1.81
N ALA A 95 -14.62 -5.79 2.65
CA ALA A 95 -15.23 -5.54 3.95
C ALA A 95 -16.33 -4.49 3.81
N HIS A 96 -17.52 -4.79 4.31
CA HIS A 96 -18.64 -3.86 4.33
C HIS A 96 -18.88 -3.32 5.72
N LEU A 97 -19.18 -2.03 5.81
CA LEU A 97 -19.48 -1.34 7.06
C LEU A 97 -20.85 -0.68 6.96
N GLU A 98 -21.80 -1.10 7.78
CA GLU A 98 -23.11 -0.46 7.92
C GLU A 98 -23.24 0.19 9.30
N PRO A 99 -23.56 1.49 9.41
CA PRO A 99 -23.74 2.14 10.68
C PRO A 99 -25.07 1.75 11.32
N LEU A 100 -25.00 1.40 12.60
CA LEU A 100 -26.13 1.16 13.49
C LEU A 100 -26.30 2.31 14.49
N THR A 101 -27.41 2.27 15.22
CA THR A 101 -27.64 3.18 16.35
C THR A 101 -26.55 3.06 17.42
N GLY A 102 -26.17 4.19 18.04
CA GLY A 102 -25.21 4.20 19.16
C GLY A 102 -23.75 3.96 18.74
N SER A 103 -23.37 4.43 17.55
CA SER A 103 -22.00 4.37 16.98
C SER A 103 -21.46 2.96 16.78
N SER A 104 -22.34 1.96 16.70
CA SER A 104 -21.94 0.58 16.35
C SER A 104 -21.94 0.42 14.84
N LEU A 105 -21.16 -0.54 14.34
CA LEU A 105 -21.08 -0.90 12.93
C LEU A 105 -21.41 -2.39 12.79
N MET A 106 -22.19 -2.75 11.79
CA MET A 106 -22.22 -4.12 11.25
C MET A 106 -21.09 -4.27 10.25
N VAL A 107 -20.36 -5.37 10.37
CA VAL A 107 -19.25 -5.75 9.50
C VAL A 107 -19.51 -7.14 8.94
N TRP A 108 -19.38 -7.27 7.63
CA TRP A 108 -19.40 -8.56 6.93
C TRP A 108 -18.48 -8.49 5.71
N PHE A 109 -18.19 -9.67 5.15
CA PHE A 109 -17.24 -9.82 4.06
C PHE A 109 -17.87 -10.54 2.88
N TRP A 110 -17.44 -10.19 1.68
CA TRP A 110 -17.69 -11.00 0.50
C TRP A 110 -16.48 -10.97 -0.42
N ASP A 111 -16.39 -11.96 -1.28
CA ASP A 111 -15.48 -11.97 -2.40
C ASP A 111 -16.24 -11.89 -3.71
N ASP A 112 -15.56 -11.36 -4.72
CA ASP A 112 -15.99 -11.42 -6.09
C ASP A 112 -14.85 -11.86 -7.02
N LEU A 113 -15.24 -12.47 -8.14
CA LEU A 113 -14.35 -12.82 -9.23
C LEU A 113 -15.06 -12.55 -10.56
N TRP A 114 -14.38 -11.89 -11.49
CA TRP A 114 -14.80 -11.70 -12.87
C TRP A 114 -13.73 -12.21 -13.83
N ASN A 115 -14.15 -12.71 -14.99
CA ASN A 115 -13.24 -12.94 -16.10
C ASN A 115 -13.06 -11.63 -16.88
N VAL A 116 -11.82 -11.15 -16.97
CA VAL A 116 -11.43 -9.92 -17.67
C VAL A 116 -10.43 -10.19 -18.78
N SER A 117 -10.38 -11.43 -19.27
CA SER A 117 -9.52 -11.85 -20.38
C SER A 117 -9.88 -11.19 -21.71
N TYR A 118 -11.10 -10.63 -21.83
CA TYR A 118 -11.57 -9.79 -22.93
C TYR A 118 -12.81 -9.03 -22.45
N PRO A 119 -13.26 -7.97 -23.15
CA PRO A 119 -14.42 -7.19 -22.73
C PRO A 119 -15.66 -8.08 -22.55
N GLN A 120 -16.30 -7.99 -21.37
CA GLN A 120 -17.50 -8.76 -21.01
C GLN A 120 -17.32 -10.28 -21.06
N ALA A 121 -16.11 -10.78 -20.80
CA ALA A 121 -15.86 -12.22 -20.76
C ALA A 121 -16.71 -12.91 -19.68
N PRO A 122 -17.50 -13.96 -20.02
CA PRO A 122 -18.26 -14.70 -19.04
C PRO A 122 -17.34 -15.58 -18.19
N LEU A 123 -17.78 -15.87 -16.97
CA LEU A 123 -17.25 -16.99 -16.19
C LEU A 123 -18.00 -18.27 -16.57
N MET A 124 -17.26 -19.23 -17.11
CA MET A 124 -17.77 -20.56 -17.43
C MET A 124 -17.83 -21.38 -16.15
N LEU A 125 -19.03 -21.57 -15.59
CA LEU A 125 -19.23 -22.15 -14.25
C LEU A 125 -18.84 -23.63 -14.16
N ASN A 126 -18.80 -24.34 -15.29
CA ASN A 126 -18.25 -25.69 -15.33
C ASN A 126 -16.76 -25.75 -14.95
N TYR A 127 -16.03 -24.64 -15.11
CA TYR A 127 -14.60 -24.51 -14.80
C TYR A 127 -14.31 -23.72 -13.52
N VAL A 128 -15.32 -23.30 -12.76
CA VAL A 128 -15.13 -22.56 -11.51
C VAL A 128 -15.67 -23.38 -10.36
N ARG A 129 -14.89 -23.51 -9.28
CA ARG A 129 -15.28 -24.19 -8.04
C ARG A 129 -14.92 -23.31 -6.86
N GLY A 130 -15.85 -23.09 -5.94
CA GLY A 130 -15.64 -22.33 -4.70
C GLY A 130 -16.79 -22.59 -3.73
N SER A 131 -16.88 -21.81 -2.66
CA SER A 131 -17.95 -21.92 -1.66
C SER A 131 -19.35 -21.60 -2.19
N ARG A 132 -19.48 -20.81 -3.26
CA ARG A 132 -20.78 -20.59 -3.93
C ARG A 132 -21.13 -21.74 -4.88
N VAL A 133 -22.34 -22.25 -4.72
CA VAL A 133 -22.95 -23.23 -5.63
C VAL A 133 -23.93 -22.51 -6.56
N TYR A 134 -23.73 -22.65 -7.87
CA TYR A 134 -24.68 -22.21 -8.88
C TYR A 134 -25.68 -23.32 -9.23
N PRO A 135 -26.89 -22.97 -9.69
CA PRO A 135 -27.82 -23.94 -10.25
C PRO A 135 -27.16 -24.78 -11.34
N SER A 136 -27.39 -26.10 -11.34
CA SER A 136 -26.73 -27.03 -12.28
C SER A 136 -27.08 -26.79 -13.75
N ASN A 137 -28.18 -26.09 -14.03
CA ASN A 137 -28.59 -25.67 -15.38
C ASN A 137 -27.93 -24.35 -15.83
N GLN A 138 -27.22 -23.65 -14.95
CA GLN A 138 -26.52 -22.40 -15.27
C GLN A 138 -25.10 -22.70 -15.75
N GLN A 139 -24.84 -22.46 -17.04
CA GLN A 139 -23.54 -22.73 -17.65
C GLN A 139 -22.52 -21.60 -17.46
N TYR A 140 -22.99 -20.36 -17.36
CA TYR A 140 -22.14 -19.18 -17.21
C TYR A 140 -22.73 -18.15 -16.23
N ALA A 141 -21.86 -17.30 -15.68
CA ALA A 141 -22.25 -16.11 -14.92
C ALA A 141 -21.39 -14.91 -15.37
N TYR A 142 -21.89 -13.69 -15.14
CA TYR A 142 -21.07 -12.49 -15.33
C TYR A 142 -20.00 -12.35 -14.24
N TYR A 143 -20.27 -12.86 -13.04
CA TYR A 143 -19.34 -12.85 -11.91
C TYR A 143 -19.63 -14.01 -10.96
N TYR A 144 -18.59 -14.38 -10.21
CA TYR A 144 -18.65 -15.19 -9.00
C TYR A 144 -18.69 -14.26 -7.79
N ARG A 145 -19.50 -14.62 -6.79
CA ARG A 145 -19.59 -13.92 -5.50
C ARG A 145 -19.88 -14.89 -4.39
N HIS A 146 -19.10 -14.92 -3.33
CA HIS A 146 -19.47 -15.61 -2.10
C HIS A 146 -19.51 -14.62 -0.92
N VAL A 147 -20.50 -14.79 -0.04
CA VAL A 147 -20.70 -13.91 1.12
C VAL A 147 -20.42 -14.72 2.37
N GLU A 148 -19.48 -14.26 3.19
CA GLU A 148 -19.20 -14.86 4.49
C GLU A 148 -20.45 -14.66 5.38
N PRO A 149 -21.08 -15.74 5.88
CA PRO A 149 -22.39 -15.64 6.53
C PRO A 149 -22.36 -14.91 7.88
N SER A 150 -21.19 -14.75 8.48
CA SER A 150 -21.03 -14.15 9.81
C SER A 150 -21.09 -12.63 9.75
N VAL A 151 -22.20 -12.03 10.22
CA VAL A 151 -22.28 -10.58 10.44
C VAL A 151 -21.86 -10.26 11.87
N MET A 152 -20.92 -9.33 12.02
CA MET A 152 -20.33 -8.95 13.31
C MET A 152 -20.71 -7.52 13.67
N VAL A 153 -21.22 -7.31 14.89
CA VAL A 153 -21.55 -5.98 15.42
C VAL A 153 -20.42 -5.50 16.32
N VAL A 154 -19.81 -4.37 15.98
CA VAL A 154 -18.61 -3.83 16.63
C VAL A 154 -18.73 -2.34 16.87
N LYS A 155 -17.83 -1.79 17.69
CA LYS A 155 -17.67 -0.34 17.87
C LYS A 155 -16.23 0.07 17.57
N PRO A 156 -16.00 1.19 16.86
CA PRO A 156 -14.67 1.75 16.69
C PRO A 156 -13.96 2.00 18.04
N PRO A 157 -12.61 1.86 18.10
CA PRO A 157 -11.73 1.53 17.00
C PRO A 157 -11.84 0.07 16.55
N ILE A 158 -11.85 -0.15 15.23
CA ILE A 158 -11.84 -1.47 14.61
C ILE A 158 -10.72 -1.55 13.58
N THR A 159 -10.17 -2.73 13.36
CA THR A 159 -9.27 -3.03 12.25
C THR A 159 -9.92 -4.09 11.37
N VAL A 160 -10.07 -3.77 10.09
CA VAL A 160 -10.49 -4.72 9.05
C VAL A 160 -9.32 -5.01 8.13
N GLY A 161 -9.23 -6.25 7.66
CA GLY A 161 -8.26 -6.66 6.65
C GLY A 161 -8.90 -7.58 5.63
N CYS A 162 -8.44 -7.46 4.40
CA CYS A 162 -8.72 -8.39 3.31
C CYS A 162 -7.38 -8.85 2.73
N MET A 163 -7.32 -10.08 2.26
CA MET A 163 -6.12 -10.65 1.66
C MET A 163 -6.49 -11.67 0.60
N VAL A 164 -5.86 -11.55 -0.56
CA VAL A 164 -5.97 -12.51 -1.65
C VAL A 164 -4.61 -13.16 -1.87
N THR A 165 -4.59 -14.49 -1.95
CA THR A 165 -3.38 -15.25 -2.33
C THR A 165 -3.66 -16.13 -3.53
N VAL A 166 -2.67 -16.28 -4.41
CA VAL A 166 -2.77 -17.06 -5.63
C VAL A 166 -1.73 -18.19 -5.61
N SER A 167 -2.16 -19.37 -6.00
CA SER A 167 -1.32 -20.56 -6.11
C SER A 167 -1.79 -21.48 -7.22
N LEU A 168 -1.01 -22.52 -7.52
CA LEU A 168 -1.46 -23.64 -8.35
C LEU A 168 -1.88 -24.80 -7.45
N THR A 169 -2.98 -25.45 -7.79
CA THR A 169 -3.34 -26.75 -7.23
C THR A 169 -2.35 -27.83 -7.70
N PRO A 170 -2.31 -29.02 -7.06
CA PRO A 170 -1.48 -30.13 -7.54
C PRO A 170 -1.78 -30.59 -8.97
N MET A 171 -2.97 -30.28 -9.50
CA MET A 171 -3.39 -30.58 -10.87
C MET A 171 -3.07 -29.45 -11.87
N GLY A 172 -2.41 -28.37 -11.43
CA GLY A 172 -2.06 -27.24 -12.29
C GLY A 172 -3.17 -26.21 -12.49
N TYR A 173 -4.28 -26.27 -11.74
CA TYR A 173 -5.34 -25.25 -11.81
C TYR A 173 -5.02 -24.03 -10.93
N ILE A 174 -5.42 -22.83 -11.37
CA ILE A 174 -5.32 -21.61 -10.56
C ILE A 174 -6.20 -21.76 -9.32
N ASN A 175 -5.66 -21.44 -8.15
CA ASN A 175 -6.38 -21.35 -6.90
C ASN A 175 -6.22 -19.96 -6.28
N ILE A 176 -7.36 -19.28 -6.09
CA ILE A 176 -7.46 -17.94 -5.52
C ILE A 176 -8.10 -18.09 -4.14
N SER A 177 -7.37 -17.78 -3.08
CA SER A 177 -7.87 -17.86 -1.71
C SER A 177 -8.13 -16.47 -1.14
N TYR A 178 -9.28 -16.31 -0.50
CA TYR A 178 -9.76 -15.06 0.08
C TYR A 178 -9.76 -15.16 1.61
N TYR A 179 -9.27 -14.11 2.27
CA TYR A 179 -9.11 -14.08 3.71
C TYR A 179 -9.57 -12.74 4.27
N TYR A 180 -10.27 -12.79 5.40
CA TYR A 180 -10.60 -11.58 6.15
C TYR A 180 -9.90 -11.57 7.51
N MET A 181 -9.80 -10.36 8.07
CA MET A 181 -9.44 -10.12 9.46
C MET A 181 -10.36 -9.06 10.05
N LEU A 182 -10.86 -9.28 11.25
CA LEU A 182 -11.54 -8.29 12.07
C LEU A 182 -10.96 -8.29 13.49
N ASN A 183 -10.49 -7.13 13.92
CA ASN A 183 -10.08 -6.88 15.30
C ASN A 183 -10.88 -5.71 15.87
N ALA A 184 -11.51 -5.92 17.02
CA ALA A 184 -12.27 -4.92 17.77
C ALA A 184 -12.25 -5.28 19.26
N THR A 185 -12.79 -4.42 20.12
CA THR A 185 -12.91 -4.75 21.54
C THR A 185 -13.77 -6.01 21.73
N GLY A 186 -13.14 -7.10 22.21
CA GLY A 186 -13.80 -8.39 22.44
C GLY A 186 -13.93 -9.30 21.20
N ILE A 187 -13.40 -8.90 20.04
CA ILE A 187 -13.36 -9.72 18.82
C ILE A 187 -11.96 -9.66 18.23
N ASP A 188 -11.34 -10.81 18.01
CA ASP A 188 -10.11 -10.93 17.25
C ASP A 188 -10.17 -12.22 16.44
N THR A 189 -10.38 -12.10 15.14
CA THR A 189 -10.54 -13.27 14.26
C THR A 189 -9.18 -13.83 13.82
N GLY A 190 -8.10 -13.04 13.92
CA GLY A 190 -6.92 -13.25 13.10
C GLY A 190 -7.27 -13.27 11.60
N TRP A 191 -6.38 -13.83 10.76
CA TRP A 191 -6.67 -14.06 9.35
C TRP A 191 -7.45 -15.37 9.17
N VAL A 192 -8.66 -15.27 8.65
CA VAL A 192 -9.55 -16.41 8.39
C VAL A 192 -9.75 -16.57 6.90
N ARG A 193 -9.40 -17.75 6.35
CA ARG A 193 -9.75 -18.10 4.97
C ARG A 193 -11.23 -18.47 4.91
N TYR A 194 -12.01 -17.75 4.11
CA TYR A 194 -13.45 -17.99 4.00
C TYR A 194 -13.87 -18.54 2.63
N ASP A 195 -13.09 -18.28 1.57
CA ASP A 195 -13.28 -18.92 0.27
C ASP A 195 -11.95 -19.32 -0.40
N SER A 196 -12.05 -20.31 -1.28
CA SER A 196 -10.99 -20.78 -2.16
C SER A 196 -11.59 -21.11 -3.51
N VAL A 197 -11.41 -20.21 -4.47
CA VAL A 197 -11.94 -20.35 -5.83
C VAL A 197 -10.89 -20.97 -6.74
N ILE A 198 -11.17 -22.17 -7.22
CA ILE A 198 -10.37 -22.90 -8.19
C ILE A 198 -10.94 -22.63 -9.59
N VAL A 199 -10.09 -22.12 -10.47
CA VAL A 199 -10.37 -22.00 -11.90
C VAL A 199 -9.68 -23.14 -12.62
N MET A 200 -10.47 -24.10 -13.10
CA MET A 200 -10.05 -25.36 -13.73
C MET A 200 -9.60 -25.14 -15.18
N ASP A 201 -8.58 -24.30 -15.34
CA ASP A 201 -7.77 -24.13 -16.53
C ASP A 201 -6.34 -24.56 -16.21
N GLU A 202 -5.82 -25.56 -16.93
CA GLU A 202 -4.49 -26.10 -16.67
C GLU A 202 -3.42 -25.04 -16.96
N SER A 203 -2.52 -24.83 -15.99
CA SER A 203 -1.48 -23.83 -16.04
C SER A 203 -0.20 -24.28 -15.33
N THR A 204 0.92 -23.73 -15.78
CA THR A 204 2.23 -23.83 -15.10
C THR A 204 2.54 -22.60 -14.25
N GLU A 205 1.71 -21.55 -14.31
CA GLU A 205 1.89 -20.32 -13.56
C GLU A 205 0.56 -19.72 -13.09
N ALA A 206 0.59 -19.07 -11.93
CA ALA A 206 -0.53 -18.30 -11.41
C ALA A 206 0.03 -17.20 -10.52
N TYR A 207 -0.32 -15.94 -10.80
CA TYR A 207 0.20 -14.79 -10.07
C TYR A 207 -0.74 -13.60 -10.17
N ILE A 208 -0.61 -12.67 -9.22
CA ILE A 208 -1.18 -11.32 -9.31
C ILE A 208 -0.25 -10.49 -10.17
N THR A 209 -0.80 -9.72 -11.11
CA THR A 209 -0.02 -8.89 -12.04
C THR A 209 -0.33 -7.41 -11.82
N VAL A 210 0.71 -6.59 -11.82
CA VAL A 210 0.61 -5.12 -11.76
C VAL A 210 1.41 -4.52 -12.90
N GLY A 211 0.86 -3.49 -13.54
CA GLY A 211 1.46 -2.77 -14.66
C GLY A 211 0.79 -3.05 -16.00
N GLY A 212 0.56 -1.99 -16.76
CA GLY A 212 -0.08 -2.05 -18.08
C GLY A 212 -1.58 -2.36 -17.99
N PHE A 213 -2.12 -2.91 -19.08
CA PHE A 213 -3.53 -3.25 -19.21
C PHE A 213 -3.67 -4.72 -19.60
N ASN A 214 -4.71 -5.41 -19.09
CA ASN A 214 -5.08 -6.73 -19.58
C ASN A 214 -5.81 -6.63 -20.94
N PRO A 215 -5.98 -7.76 -21.65
CA PRO A 215 -6.69 -7.75 -22.95
C PRO A 215 -8.17 -7.36 -22.85
N GLY A 216 -8.77 -7.37 -21.65
CA GLY A 216 -10.08 -6.80 -21.36
C GLY A 216 -10.11 -5.27 -21.35
N GLY A 217 -8.94 -4.61 -21.36
CA GLY A 217 -8.80 -3.16 -21.36
C GLY A 217 -8.81 -2.52 -19.97
N LEU A 218 -8.83 -3.33 -18.89
CA LEU A 218 -8.73 -2.84 -17.52
C LEU A 218 -7.26 -2.72 -17.10
N SER A 219 -6.99 -1.85 -16.13
CA SER A 219 -5.66 -1.73 -15.55
C SER A 219 -5.26 -3.04 -14.87
N ASN A 220 -3.99 -3.41 -14.98
CA ASN A 220 -3.43 -4.44 -14.10
C ASN A 220 -2.92 -3.74 -12.85
N ASP A 221 -3.71 -3.77 -11.79
CA ASP A 221 -3.40 -3.06 -10.56
C ASP A 221 -3.69 -3.90 -9.31
N ILE A 222 -3.27 -3.33 -8.19
CA ILE A 222 -3.73 -3.70 -6.85
C ILE A 222 -4.28 -2.46 -6.18
N GLU A 223 -5.40 -2.60 -5.48
CA GLU A 223 -6.10 -1.47 -4.87
C GLU A 223 -6.60 -1.84 -3.49
N TRP A 224 -6.43 -0.95 -2.51
CA TRP A 224 -7.11 -1.01 -1.21
C TRP A 224 -7.89 0.28 -1.02
N VAL A 225 -9.15 0.26 -1.42
CA VAL A 225 -9.96 1.46 -1.66
C VAL A 225 -11.29 1.44 -0.93
N VAL A 226 -11.77 2.62 -0.55
CA VAL A 226 -13.05 2.86 0.08
C VAL A 226 -14.01 3.44 -0.97
N ALA A 227 -15.24 2.94 -0.99
CA ALA A 227 -16.28 3.40 -1.90
C ALA A 227 -17.68 3.23 -1.31
N GLY A 228 -18.70 3.66 -2.06
CA GLY A 228 -20.09 3.30 -1.78
C GLY A 228 -20.35 1.80 -2.00
N TYR A 229 -21.49 1.33 -1.51
CA TYR A 229 -21.89 -0.07 -1.62
C TYR A 229 -22.64 -0.37 -2.92
N THR A 230 -22.14 -1.34 -3.69
CA THR A 230 -22.68 -1.84 -4.97
C THR A 230 -22.53 -0.92 -6.17
N ALA A 231 -22.65 -1.49 -7.36
CA ALA A 231 -22.34 -0.84 -8.64
C ALA A 231 -22.94 0.57 -8.76
N ALA A 232 -22.06 1.53 -9.06
CA ALA A 232 -22.35 2.96 -9.23
C ALA A 232 -22.81 3.69 -7.95
N ALA A 233 -22.64 3.10 -6.76
CA ALA A 233 -22.90 3.80 -5.52
C ALA A 233 -21.81 4.83 -5.18
N GLN A 234 -22.22 5.87 -4.47
CA GLN A 234 -21.35 6.94 -3.98
C GLN A 234 -21.43 7.05 -2.47
N LEU A 235 -20.27 7.02 -1.81
CA LEU A 235 -20.13 7.28 -0.38
C LEU A 235 -20.00 8.79 -0.12
N TYR A 236 -20.81 9.30 0.80
CA TYR A 236 -20.71 10.64 1.35
C TYR A 236 -20.23 10.56 2.78
N VAL A 237 -19.14 11.25 3.08
CA VAL A 237 -18.44 11.19 4.36
C VAL A 237 -18.64 12.50 5.10
N TYR A 238 -19.21 12.41 6.29
CA TYR A 238 -19.33 13.53 7.23
C TYR A 238 -18.20 13.50 8.25
N TYR A 239 -17.70 12.31 8.57
CA TYR A 239 -16.57 12.10 9.46
C TYR A 239 -15.85 10.79 9.09
N TRP A 240 -14.53 10.80 9.07
CA TRP A 240 -13.71 9.62 8.81
C TRP A 240 -12.35 9.85 9.45
N ASN A 241 -11.86 8.87 10.20
CA ASN A 241 -10.51 8.85 10.72
C ASN A 241 -10.02 7.40 10.70
N ALA A 242 -9.11 7.11 9.78
CA ALA A 242 -8.55 5.79 9.63
C ALA A 242 -7.06 5.83 9.28
N THR A 243 -6.42 4.68 9.43
CA THR A 243 -5.11 4.42 8.84
C THR A 243 -5.19 3.19 7.95
N ALA A 244 -4.46 3.20 6.83
CA ALA A 244 -4.51 2.15 5.83
C ALA A 244 -3.12 1.78 5.33
N THR A 245 -2.94 0.51 5.01
CA THR A 245 -1.74 -0.04 4.36
C THR A 245 -2.15 -1.06 3.31
N LEU A 246 -1.53 -0.99 2.14
CA LEU A 246 -1.60 -1.99 1.07
C LEU A 246 -0.22 -2.64 0.93
N MET A 247 -0.19 -3.95 0.80
CA MET A 247 1.03 -4.73 0.62
C MET A 247 0.85 -5.81 -0.44
N TYR A 248 1.92 -6.13 -1.14
CA TYR A 248 2.02 -7.30 -2.02
C TYR A 248 3.06 -8.28 -1.48
N GLU A 249 2.84 -9.56 -1.71
CA GLU A 249 3.75 -10.63 -1.31
C GLU A 249 4.65 -11.02 -2.48
N HIS A 250 5.94 -11.18 -2.17
CA HIS A 250 6.95 -11.64 -3.11
C HIS A 250 8.05 -12.38 -2.34
N ASP A 251 8.37 -13.61 -2.75
CA ASP A 251 9.37 -14.48 -2.11
C ASP A 251 9.13 -14.68 -0.59
N GLY A 252 7.88 -14.88 -0.18
CA GLY A 252 7.51 -15.12 1.22
C GLY A 252 7.49 -13.88 2.11
N HIS A 253 7.64 -12.68 1.54
CA HIS A 253 7.71 -11.42 2.28
C HIS A 253 6.71 -10.41 1.73
N TRP A 254 6.17 -9.59 2.63
CA TRP A 254 5.21 -8.54 2.30
C TRP A 254 5.89 -7.18 2.16
N TYR A 255 5.58 -6.48 1.08
CA TYR A 255 6.15 -5.18 0.75
C TYR A 255 5.06 -4.17 0.40
N VAL A 256 5.30 -2.91 0.77
CA VAL A 256 4.50 -1.78 0.28
C VAL A 256 4.83 -1.53 -1.19
N PRO A 257 3.85 -1.24 -2.05
CA PRO A 257 4.09 -1.01 -3.48
C PRO A 257 5.06 0.16 -3.72
N PRO A 258 5.87 0.11 -4.79
CA PRO A 258 6.86 1.16 -5.09
C PRO A 258 6.23 2.53 -5.22
N SER A 259 5.02 2.61 -5.79
CA SER A 259 4.20 3.80 -5.90
C SER A 259 2.79 3.52 -5.40
N ALA A 260 2.09 4.57 -5.01
CA ALA A 260 0.66 4.47 -4.80
C ALA A 260 -0.03 5.80 -5.12
N GLN A 261 -1.25 5.71 -5.63
CA GLN A 261 -2.15 6.82 -5.91
C GLN A 261 -3.38 6.74 -5.01
N THR A 262 -4.01 7.89 -4.76
CA THR A 262 -5.18 8.04 -3.88
C THR A 262 -6.53 7.71 -4.55
N ARG A 263 -6.51 7.01 -5.69
CA ARG A 263 -7.68 6.79 -6.54
C ARG A 263 -7.70 5.37 -7.08
N SER A 264 -8.90 4.83 -7.27
CA SER A 264 -9.09 3.62 -8.06
C SER A 264 -9.05 3.88 -9.58
N PHE A 265 -8.81 2.84 -10.36
CA PHE A 265 -8.79 2.83 -11.83
C PHE A 265 -10.02 2.18 -12.46
N ASP A 266 -10.48 1.05 -11.92
CA ASP A 266 -11.49 0.21 -12.58
C ASP A 266 -12.73 -0.10 -11.72
N THR A 267 -12.76 0.38 -10.47
CA THR A 267 -13.93 0.22 -9.59
C THR A 267 -15.11 1.08 -10.04
N GLY A 268 -16.32 0.50 -10.07
CA GLY A 268 -17.55 1.20 -10.50
C GLY A 268 -18.18 2.09 -9.44
N GLU A 269 -17.79 1.92 -8.18
CA GLU A 269 -18.22 2.71 -7.03
C GLU A 269 -17.29 3.90 -6.74
N SER A 270 -17.78 4.85 -5.96
CA SER A 270 -17.06 6.09 -5.71
C SER A 270 -17.22 6.67 -4.31
N VAL A 271 -16.37 7.65 -4.00
CA VAL A 271 -16.53 8.58 -2.88
C VAL A 271 -16.85 9.96 -3.42
N ASN A 272 -17.70 10.71 -2.72
CA ASN A 272 -18.02 12.08 -3.09
C ASN A 272 -16.76 12.97 -3.03
N GLY A 273 -16.51 13.75 -4.09
CA GLY A 273 -15.29 14.56 -4.18
C GLY A 273 -15.16 15.68 -3.13
N VAL A 274 -16.27 16.17 -2.58
CA VAL A 274 -16.27 17.27 -1.58
C VAL A 274 -16.46 16.73 -0.16
N TYR A 275 -17.48 15.89 0.03
CA TYR A 275 -17.78 15.18 1.27
C TYR A 275 -17.10 13.81 1.23
N GLY A 276 -15.78 13.81 1.14
CA GLY A 276 -15.02 12.60 0.83
C GLY A 276 -14.00 12.22 1.88
N ILE A 277 -13.01 11.48 1.39
CA ILE A 277 -11.85 11.04 2.14
C ILE A 277 -10.62 11.70 1.50
N ARG A 278 -9.82 12.36 2.32
CA ARG A 278 -8.51 12.88 1.96
C ARG A 278 -7.45 11.95 2.53
N GLU A 279 -6.46 11.63 1.71
CA GLU A 279 -5.37 10.74 2.10
C GLU A 279 -4.03 11.46 2.19
N ILE A 280 -3.25 11.10 3.22
CA ILE A 280 -1.92 11.64 3.49
C ILE A 280 -1.01 10.49 3.93
N TYR A 281 0.10 10.28 3.23
CA TYR A 281 1.08 9.29 3.65
C TYR A 281 1.89 9.79 4.86
N ASN A 282 1.93 8.99 5.93
CA ASN A 282 2.75 9.24 7.10
C ASN A 282 4.07 8.49 6.99
N GLU A 283 5.11 9.18 6.51
CA GLU A 283 6.42 8.59 6.23
C GLU A 283 7.11 8.01 7.46
N LEU A 284 6.90 8.62 8.63
CA LEU A 284 7.51 8.18 9.88
C LEU A 284 6.93 6.85 10.36
N ARG A 285 5.65 6.58 10.05
CA ARG A 285 4.93 5.40 10.53
C ARG A 285 4.67 4.36 9.45
N GLY A 286 4.84 4.68 8.17
CA GLY A 286 4.71 3.74 7.06
C GLY A 286 3.28 3.34 6.71
N PHE A 287 2.31 4.24 6.95
CA PHE A 287 0.91 4.02 6.58
C PHE A 287 0.28 5.29 6.03
N VAL A 288 -0.85 5.15 5.35
CA VAL A 288 -1.69 6.26 4.90
C VAL A 288 -2.68 6.63 5.99
N VAL A 289 -2.79 7.91 6.29
CA VAL A 289 -3.84 8.48 7.12
C VAL A 289 -4.99 8.90 6.22
N GLN A 290 -6.19 8.45 6.54
CA GLN A 290 -7.43 8.83 5.87
C GLN A 290 -8.26 9.70 6.82
N ILE A 291 -8.61 10.91 6.39
CA ILE A 291 -9.47 11.82 7.14
C ILE A 291 -10.60 12.34 6.26
N ASN A 292 -11.70 12.78 6.85
CA ASN A 292 -12.73 13.48 6.10
C ASN A 292 -12.16 14.73 5.40
N GLY A 293 -12.51 14.92 4.13
CA GLY A 293 -12.12 16.09 3.35
C GLY A 293 -12.32 15.91 1.85
N THR A 294 -11.93 16.93 1.08
CA THR A 294 -11.94 16.86 -0.39
C THR A 294 -11.00 15.77 -0.88
N VAL A 295 -11.50 14.93 -1.78
CA VAL A 295 -10.71 13.89 -2.44
C VAL A 295 -9.60 14.54 -3.25
N ASN A 296 -8.36 14.14 -3.00
CA ASN A 296 -7.21 14.47 -3.81
C ASN A 296 -6.93 13.31 -4.78
N ASN A 297 -6.60 13.60 -6.04
CA ASN A 297 -6.12 12.63 -7.01
C ASN A 297 -4.62 12.82 -7.20
N THR A 298 -3.82 12.25 -6.30
CA THR A 298 -2.38 12.48 -6.23
C THR A 298 -1.63 11.18 -5.93
N TYR A 299 -0.31 11.20 -6.10
CA TYR A 299 0.54 10.14 -5.56
C TYR A 299 0.66 10.30 -4.04
N LEU A 300 0.49 9.20 -3.32
CA LEU A 300 0.63 9.14 -1.86
C LEU A 300 2.10 9.32 -1.45
N TRP A 301 3.02 8.76 -2.22
CA TRP A 301 4.45 8.97 -2.04
C TRP A 301 5.18 8.97 -3.38
N VAL A 302 6.33 9.65 -3.38
CA VAL A 302 7.33 9.57 -4.43
C VAL A 302 8.52 8.80 -3.86
N PRO A 303 9.00 7.75 -4.55
CA PRO A 303 10.20 7.04 -4.14
C PRO A 303 11.35 8.00 -3.86
N ARG A 304 12.03 7.80 -2.74
CA ARG A 304 13.29 8.47 -2.42
C ARG A 304 14.05 7.72 -1.34
N ALA A 305 15.33 8.02 -1.23
CA ALA A 305 16.13 7.63 -0.08
C ALA A 305 16.82 8.85 0.53
N ILE A 306 17.19 8.74 1.79
CA ILE A 306 18.11 9.65 2.46
C ILE A 306 19.17 8.80 3.13
N ALA A 307 20.44 9.13 2.91
CA ALA A 307 21.55 8.53 3.63
C ALA A 307 22.33 9.61 4.38
N SER A 308 22.55 9.41 5.67
CA SER A 308 23.28 10.33 6.53
C SER A 308 24.22 9.57 7.47
N TYR A 309 25.13 10.29 8.12
CA TYR A 309 26.02 9.76 9.14
C TYR A 309 25.82 10.52 10.45
N SER A 310 25.62 9.79 11.54
CA SER A 310 25.52 10.37 12.88
C SER A 310 25.96 9.37 13.95
N ASN A 311 26.76 9.84 14.91
CA ASN A 311 27.18 9.09 16.10
C ASN A 311 27.78 7.70 15.82
N GLY A 312 28.57 7.54 14.75
CA GLY A 312 29.18 6.26 14.38
C GLY A 312 28.29 5.34 13.54
N PHE A 313 27.13 5.83 13.08
CA PHE A 313 26.17 5.06 12.28
C PHE A 313 25.88 5.74 10.95
N LEU A 314 25.82 4.93 9.89
CA LEU A 314 25.10 5.29 8.68
C LEU A 314 23.61 5.05 8.92
N ILE A 315 22.80 6.07 8.63
CA ILE A 315 21.35 6.05 8.78
C ILE A 315 20.77 6.18 7.36
N ILE A 316 20.06 5.15 6.93
CA ILE A 316 19.41 5.08 5.62
C ILE A 316 17.90 5.02 5.84
N GLN A 317 17.18 6.00 5.29
CA GLN A 317 15.74 6.18 5.43
C GLN A 317 15.09 6.29 4.05
N PRO A 318 14.65 5.17 3.47
CA PRO A 318 13.90 5.16 2.22
C PRO A 318 12.39 5.39 2.41
N THR A 319 11.76 5.92 1.35
CA THR A 319 10.32 6.11 1.20
C THR A 319 9.87 5.45 -0.11
N PRO A 320 8.83 4.60 -0.14
CA PRO A 320 7.97 4.24 0.99
C PRO A 320 8.69 3.36 2.02
N SER A 321 8.28 3.51 3.28
CA SER A 321 8.62 2.56 4.34
C SER A 321 7.86 1.26 4.06
N GLY A 322 8.48 0.12 4.34
CA GLY A 322 7.97 -1.20 3.98
C GLY A 322 8.19 -1.62 2.53
N GLY A 323 8.73 -0.75 1.65
CA GLY A 323 9.09 -1.15 0.29
C GLY A 323 10.24 -2.16 0.22
N LYS A 324 10.38 -2.88 -0.91
CA LYS A 324 11.49 -3.81 -1.16
C LYS A 324 12.77 -3.05 -1.48
N TRP A 325 13.43 -2.56 -0.43
CA TRP A 325 14.67 -1.79 -0.51
C TRP A 325 15.90 -2.65 -0.28
N ILE A 326 16.87 -2.53 -1.18
CA ILE A 326 18.18 -3.17 -1.07
C ILE A 326 19.24 -2.07 -1.02
N THR A 327 19.96 -2.02 0.09
CA THR A 327 21.07 -1.08 0.30
C THR A 327 22.40 -1.80 0.15
N THR A 328 23.26 -1.29 -0.73
CA THR A 328 24.65 -1.72 -0.87
C THR A 328 25.57 -0.63 -0.32
N ILE A 329 26.37 -0.97 0.70
CA ILE A 329 27.34 -0.07 1.33
C ILE A 329 28.74 -0.54 0.95
N ILE A 330 29.48 0.28 0.22
CA ILE A 330 30.87 0.05 -0.14
C ILE A 330 31.73 0.88 0.82
N ASN A 331 32.55 0.22 1.60
CA ASN A 331 33.42 0.88 2.58
C ASN A 331 34.67 1.49 1.92
N PRO A 332 35.50 2.26 2.66
CA PRO A 332 36.71 2.89 2.10
C PRO A 332 37.76 1.90 1.57
N ARG A 333 37.69 0.62 1.97
CA ARG A 333 38.56 -0.45 1.47
C ARG A 333 37.98 -1.16 0.23
N GLY A 334 36.83 -0.71 -0.27
CA GLY A 334 36.15 -1.29 -1.43
C GLY A 334 35.28 -2.52 -1.13
N VAL A 335 35.10 -2.90 0.14
CA VAL A 335 34.26 -4.06 0.50
C VAL A 335 32.80 -3.65 0.50
N ALA A 336 31.98 -4.39 -0.25
CA ALA A 336 30.54 -4.18 -0.35
C ALA A 336 29.75 -5.03 0.64
N HIS A 337 28.78 -4.41 1.32
CA HIS A 337 27.82 -5.06 2.20
C HIS A 337 26.41 -4.80 1.68
N ARG A 338 25.64 -5.87 1.47
CA ARG A 338 24.26 -5.80 0.98
C ARG A 338 23.30 -6.06 2.13
N LEU A 339 22.33 -5.17 2.32
CA LEU A 339 21.34 -5.21 3.38
C LEU A 339 19.96 -4.96 2.79
N SER A 340 18.95 -5.68 3.28
CA SER A 340 17.54 -5.46 2.93
C SER A 340 16.82 -4.80 4.11
N GLY A 341 15.97 -3.80 3.82
CA GLY A 341 15.13 -3.20 4.85
C GLY A 341 14.71 -1.77 4.56
N SER A 342 13.63 -1.36 5.21
CA SER A 342 12.91 -0.10 5.02
C SER A 342 13.41 1.06 5.90
N ALA A 343 14.26 0.78 6.87
CA ALA A 343 15.12 1.76 7.53
C ALA A 343 16.34 1.02 8.10
N LEU A 344 17.54 1.51 7.82
CA LEU A 344 18.78 0.85 8.25
C LEU A 344 19.60 1.79 9.11
N ARG A 345 20.10 1.27 10.23
CA ARG A 345 21.09 1.92 11.08
C ARG A 345 22.30 1.02 11.18
N VAL A 346 23.35 1.34 10.43
CA VAL A 346 24.53 0.49 10.26
C VAL A 346 25.71 1.11 10.99
N LYS A 347 26.28 0.40 11.96
CA LYS A 347 27.50 0.83 12.65
C LYS A 347 28.67 0.78 11.68
N VAL A 348 29.44 1.86 11.62
CA VAL A 348 30.67 1.93 10.81
C VAL A 348 31.88 2.13 11.70
N ASN A 349 32.90 1.28 11.53
CA ASN A 349 34.09 1.24 12.39
C ASN A 349 35.33 1.87 11.72
N GLY A 350 35.19 2.47 10.54
CA GLY A 350 36.31 3.03 9.78
C GLY A 350 36.03 4.46 9.32
N THR A 351 37.07 5.27 9.27
CA THR A 351 37.04 6.62 8.69
C THR A 351 37.22 6.55 7.17
N GLY A 352 36.70 7.54 6.47
CA GLY A 352 36.86 7.67 5.03
C GLY A 352 35.55 7.73 4.26
N ARG A 353 35.66 7.48 2.95
CA ARG A 353 34.57 7.61 1.99
C ARG A 353 33.77 6.31 1.89
N TYR A 354 32.49 6.38 2.19
CA TYR A 354 31.53 5.29 1.95
C TYR A 354 30.67 5.64 0.74
N ILE A 355 30.42 4.65 -0.11
CA ILE A 355 29.45 4.74 -1.20
C ILE A 355 28.23 3.92 -0.81
N ILE A 356 27.05 4.52 -0.89
CA ILE A 356 25.79 3.89 -0.49
C ILE A 356 24.87 3.92 -1.70
N ASN A 357 24.48 2.74 -2.20
CA ASN A 357 23.47 2.59 -3.25
C ASN A 357 22.20 2.01 -2.63
N VAL A 358 21.09 2.70 -2.77
CA VAL A 358 19.78 2.30 -2.23
C VAL A 358 18.84 2.06 -3.41
N THR A 359 18.50 0.81 -3.67
CA THR A 359 17.70 0.40 -4.83
C THR A 359 16.32 -0.07 -4.40
N LEU A 360 15.27 0.50 -5.01
CA LEU A 360 13.88 0.06 -4.87
C LEU A 360 13.57 -1.02 -5.90
N TYR A 361 12.91 -2.09 -5.46
CA TYR A 361 12.41 -3.15 -6.32
C TYR A 361 10.88 -3.23 -6.28
N ALA A 362 10.31 -3.67 -7.41
CA ALA A 362 8.95 -4.16 -7.54
C ALA A 362 9.03 -5.63 -7.95
N GLY A 363 8.71 -6.56 -7.06
CA GLY A 363 9.05 -7.98 -7.26
C GLY A 363 10.54 -8.17 -7.58
N ASN A 364 10.86 -8.64 -8.80
CA ASN A 364 12.23 -8.81 -9.29
C ASN A 364 12.78 -7.61 -10.08
N MET A 365 11.95 -6.62 -10.40
CA MET A 365 12.34 -5.47 -11.22
C MET A 365 12.97 -4.37 -10.37
N SER A 366 14.19 -3.93 -10.72
CA SER A 366 14.78 -2.72 -10.16
C SER A 366 14.11 -1.49 -10.75
N ILE A 367 13.60 -0.60 -9.90
CA ILE A 367 12.86 0.60 -10.31
C ILE A 367 13.76 1.82 -10.36
N VAL A 368 14.45 2.10 -9.25
CA VAL A 368 15.29 3.30 -9.09
C VAL A 368 16.41 3.01 -8.10
N THR A 369 17.58 3.60 -8.34
CA THR A 369 18.72 3.57 -7.42
C THR A 369 19.14 4.98 -7.04
N TYR A 370 19.29 5.21 -5.74
CA TYR A 370 19.86 6.44 -5.19
C TYR A 370 21.28 6.16 -4.71
N SER A 371 22.24 6.96 -5.18
CA SER A 371 23.65 6.84 -4.81
C SER A 371 24.09 8.01 -3.95
N TYR A 372 24.72 7.71 -2.82
CA TYR A 372 25.27 8.69 -1.89
C TYR A 372 26.75 8.45 -1.67
N VAL A 373 27.46 9.54 -1.41
CA VAL A 373 28.81 9.51 -0.88
C VAL A 373 28.77 10.11 0.51
N VAL A 374 29.13 9.32 1.52
CA VAL A 374 29.14 9.75 2.92
C VAL A 374 30.58 9.72 3.44
N LEU A 375 31.04 10.87 3.96
CA LEU A 375 32.36 11.01 4.55
C LEU A 375 32.27 10.81 6.06
N VAL A 376 32.88 9.73 6.54
CA VAL A 376 33.00 9.45 7.97
C VAL A 376 34.33 10.01 8.45
N LYS A 377 34.28 11.14 9.17
CA LYS A 377 35.47 11.72 9.81
C LYS A 377 35.74 10.99 11.12
N GLY A 378 36.99 10.59 11.34
CA GLY A 378 37.43 10.15 12.65
C GLY A 378 37.49 11.33 13.60
N VAL A 379 37.20 11.09 14.87
CA VAL A 379 37.97 11.78 15.91
C VAL A 379 39.37 11.20 15.78
N GLU A 380 40.36 12.00 15.39
CA GLU A 380 41.74 11.50 15.42
C GLU A 380 42.04 11.04 16.86
N PRO A 381 42.50 9.79 17.08
CA PRO A 381 42.85 9.30 18.41
C PRO A 381 43.85 10.22 19.11
N TRP A 382 44.71 10.91 18.34
CA TRP A 382 45.66 11.87 18.83
C TRP A 382 44.99 13.02 19.59
N LEU A 383 43.82 13.52 19.18
CA LEU A 383 43.12 14.62 19.87
C LEU A 383 42.59 14.22 21.26
N GLN A 384 42.21 12.96 21.47
CA GLN A 384 41.82 12.49 22.81
C GLN A 384 43.03 12.28 23.73
N THR A 385 44.17 11.82 23.20
CA THR A 385 45.41 11.76 23.99
C THR A 385 45.99 13.15 24.29
N THR A 386 45.90 14.12 23.37
CA THR A 386 46.42 15.48 23.61
C THR A 386 45.57 16.23 24.64
N LEU A 387 44.25 16.04 24.67
CA LEU A 387 43.36 16.64 25.69
C LEU A 387 43.49 15.99 27.08
N LEU A 388 43.96 14.74 27.18
CA LEU A 388 44.27 14.08 28.46
C LEU A 388 45.72 14.31 28.94
N LEU A 389 46.65 14.67 28.06
CA LEU A 389 48.05 14.97 28.41
C LEU A 389 48.30 16.45 28.74
N ILE A 390 47.50 17.38 28.22
CA ILE A 390 47.61 18.81 28.56
C ILE A 390 47.35 19.10 30.06
N PRO A 391 46.37 18.47 30.75
CA PRO A 391 46.16 18.69 32.19
C PRO A 391 47.26 18.06 33.05
N LEU A 392 47.84 16.93 32.62
CA LEU A 392 48.88 16.24 33.39
C LEU A 392 50.23 16.97 33.32
N ALA A 393 50.60 17.50 32.16
CA ALA A 393 51.82 18.31 32.01
C ALA A 393 51.72 19.66 32.74
N ALA A 394 50.54 20.30 32.74
CA ALA A 394 50.31 21.54 33.47
C ALA A 394 50.34 21.34 35.00
N ALA A 395 49.84 20.21 35.52
CA ALA A 395 49.87 19.88 36.93
C ALA A 395 51.30 19.59 37.45
N VAL A 396 52.15 18.92 36.65
CA VAL A 396 53.54 18.61 37.03
C VAL A 396 54.43 19.86 37.02
N VAL A 397 54.24 20.80 36.07
CA VAL A 397 55.00 22.05 36.02
C VAL A 397 54.61 23.01 37.17
N LEU A 398 53.35 23.00 37.62
CA LEU A 398 52.92 23.80 38.77
C LEU A 398 53.48 23.25 40.10
N LEU A 399 53.57 21.93 40.25
CA LEU A 399 54.10 21.30 41.47
C LEU A 399 55.61 21.53 41.63
N VAL A 400 56.38 21.50 40.53
CA VAL A 400 57.84 21.75 40.56
C VAL A 400 58.16 23.22 40.84
N LYS A 401 57.34 24.17 40.38
CA LYS A 401 57.51 25.60 40.71
C LYS A 401 57.11 25.95 42.14
N LEU A 402 56.16 25.22 42.74
CA LEU A 402 55.75 25.43 44.14
C LEU A 402 56.71 24.80 45.16
N LEU A 403 57.46 23.76 44.78
CA LEU A 403 58.42 23.08 45.65
C LEU A 403 59.87 23.61 45.52
N GLY A 404 60.18 24.42 44.51
CA GLY A 404 61.53 24.90 44.21
C GLY A 404 61.96 26.23 44.85
N VAL A 405 61.11 26.90 45.64
CA VAL A 405 61.45 28.19 46.28
C VAL A 405 61.30 28.09 47.81
N ARG A 406 62.19 27.34 48.46
CA ARG A 406 62.62 27.64 49.83
C ARG A 406 64.10 27.30 50.04
N HIS A 407 64.78 28.30 50.60
CA HIS A 407 66.09 28.28 51.24
C HIS A 407 67.35 28.19 50.36
N ARG A 408 68.04 29.34 50.25
CA ARG A 408 69.27 29.60 51.01
C ARG A 408 69.58 31.11 51.06
N GLN A 409 69.37 31.71 52.23
CA GLN A 409 70.15 32.85 52.70
C GLN A 409 70.50 32.60 54.17
N GLY A 410 71.81 32.51 54.43
CA GLY A 410 72.52 33.14 55.55
C GLY A 410 72.32 32.64 56.99
N LEU A 411 73.44 32.15 57.55
CA LEU A 411 73.82 31.93 58.96
C LEU A 411 73.35 30.63 59.62
#